data_AF-A0A955EEA3-F1
#
_entry.id   AF-A0A955EEA3-F1
#
_cell.length_a   1.000
_cell.length_b   1.000
_cell.length_c   1.000
_cell.angle_alpha   90.00
_cell.angle_beta   90.00
_cell.angle_gamma   90.00
#
_symmetry.space_group_name_H-M   'P 1'
#
loop_
_entity.id
_entity.type
_entity.pdbx_description
1 polymer ?
#
loop_
_entity_poly.entity_id
_entity_poly.type
_entity_poly.pdbx_seq_one_letter_code
_entity_poly.pdbx_strand_id
1 'polypeptide(L)'
;GKRLVNWDPVTRTALADDEVEMKEVAGQFCYLRYPLTHLDGVAAGQPVTWSELAARGYPVPADSAHGDDEQAWVTVATTRPETYLGDTAVAVNPSDPRAAALAGLGAQLPLVGRVIPILHDDYVVLPDPESDDPKARFATGFLKVTPAHDPNDWELGQRHQLPIINVMAEDGSISDQHGWDDVGDAHLFVGLSREEARKKVLHEFEARGLLEEIRPYTHSVGHSYRSHVPIEPWLSDQWYVKVTDDRLRGAALRAMAPEQRTSDIFRARPDNPDDGQLHFHPARYARTFEVWHEGLRDWCISRQLWWGHQIPVWWAPEGAAASLPPGLHSDDERFSLRQFDDRVCVCIRLEEDGELVSLFESAGWRRDPDVLDTWFSSGLWPLNTMGWPRPGAETAGLLEAFNPTSALFTAREIITLWVSRMVMFNRYFLSPDGGETPGRLPFRDVFIHAMIQDGEGRKMSKSLGNGVDPLDIIASHGCDAMRFVLGQMTTQTQDVRMPVERDAETGRNTSPRFDIGRNFCTKLWNATRFAMMTLDQSETKPGHNVDFTQLTVVDQWMLSRLAGAIETVNAALERYEFSAYAQIMYDLLWRDFCDW
;
A
#
# COMPACT_ATOMS: atom_id res chain seq x y z
N GLY A 1 16.50 -1.48 10.92
CA GLY A 1 15.88 -1.16 12.23
C GLY A 1 14.81 -2.19 12.47
N LYS A 2 14.80 -2.78 13.66
CA LYS A 2 13.95 -3.94 13.97
C LYS A 2 12.52 -3.50 14.24
N ARG A 3 11.59 -3.87 13.36
CA ARG A 3 10.16 -3.56 13.48
C ARG A 3 9.34 -4.74 12.98
N LEU A 4 8.07 -4.80 13.37
CA LEU A 4 7.11 -5.64 12.67
C LEU A 4 6.94 -5.13 11.23
N VAL A 5 7.02 -6.05 10.28
CA VAL A 5 6.76 -5.80 8.87
C VAL A 5 5.61 -6.68 8.39
N ASN A 6 4.90 -6.20 7.38
CA ASN A 6 4.00 -7.05 6.61
C ASN A 6 4.85 -8.02 5.81
N TRP A 7 4.79 -9.31 6.11
CA TRP A 7 5.59 -10.33 5.44
C TRP A 7 4.72 -11.21 4.57
N ASP A 8 5.16 -11.45 3.33
CA ASP A 8 4.54 -12.43 2.44
C ASP A 8 5.26 -13.78 2.58
N PRO A 9 4.68 -14.79 3.24
CA PRO A 9 5.35 -16.07 3.46
C PRO A 9 5.59 -16.88 2.18
N VAL A 10 4.86 -16.58 1.10
CA VAL A 10 5.03 -17.28 -0.19
C VAL A 10 6.17 -16.67 -0.98
N THR A 11 6.23 -15.34 -1.05
CA THR A 11 7.31 -14.65 -1.77
C THR A 11 8.53 -14.35 -0.89
N ARG A 12 8.43 -14.63 0.41
CA ARG A 12 9.46 -14.48 1.45
C ARG A 12 10.11 -13.09 1.44
N THR A 13 9.28 -12.06 1.46
CA THR A 13 9.73 -10.67 1.47
C THR A 13 8.81 -9.80 2.31
N ALA A 14 9.39 -8.75 2.89
CA ALA A 14 8.64 -7.64 3.45
C ALA A 14 7.83 -6.92 2.36
N LEU A 15 6.69 -6.35 2.76
CA LEU A 15 5.78 -5.54 1.97
C LEU A 15 5.55 -4.19 2.67
N ALA A 16 5.38 -3.12 1.89
CA ALA A 16 4.88 -1.86 2.43
C ALA A 16 3.38 -1.96 2.77
N ASP A 17 2.87 -1.08 3.63
CA ASP A 17 1.43 -1.04 3.97
C ASP A 17 0.54 -0.89 2.72
N ASP A 18 0.98 -0.09 1.74
CA ASP A 18 0.29 0.13 0.48
C ASP A 18 0.31 -1.10 -0.47
N GLU A 19 1.10 -2.14 -0.16
CA GLU A 19 1.16 -3.41 -0.89
C GLU A 19 0.28 -4.51 -0.25
N VAL A 20 -0.51 -4.14 0.77
CA VAL A 20 -1.43 -5.05 1.48
C VAL A 20 -2.88 -4.72 1.13
N GLU A 21 -3.58 -5.71 0.60
CA GLU A 21 -5.01 -5.63 0.30
C GLU A 21 -5.82 -6.22 1.46
N MET A 22 -6.65 -5.40 2.11
CA MET A 22 -7.58 -5.88 3.14
C MET A 22 -8.77 -6.60 2.49
N LYS A 23 -9.05 -7.82 2.95
CA LYS A 23 -10.16 -8.66 2.47
C LYS A 23 -10.98 -9.15 3.64
N GLU A 24 -12.31 -9.07 3.52
CA GLU A 24 -13.21 -9.72 4.48
C GLU A 24 -13.15 -11.23 4.29
N VAL A 25 -12.81 -11.95 5.36
CA VAL A 25 -12.68 -13.42 5.37
C VAL A 25 -13.58 -14.00 6.44
N ALA A 26 -14.30 -15.07 6.09
CA ALA A 26 -15.03 -15.88 7.05
C ALA A 26 -14.03 -16.63 7.94
N GLY A 27 -14.04 -16.33 9.23
CA GLY A 27 -13.17 -16.93 10.22
C GLY A 27 -13.94 -17.36 11.47
N GLN A 28 -13.20 -17.56 12.55
CA GLN A 28 -13.72 -18.03 13.83
C GLN A 28 -13.04 -17.26 14.96
N PHE A 29 -13.82 -16.93 15.99
CA PHE A 29 -13.34 -16.42 17.26
C PHE A 29 -13.31 -17.58 18.25
N CYS A 30 -12.12 -17.91 18.76
CA CYS A 30 -11.88 -19.04 19.65
C CYS A 30 -11.69 -18.55 21.08
N TYR A 31 -12.43 -19.13 22.03
CA TYR A 31 -12.40 -18.75 23.44
C TYR A 31 -11.59 -19.78 24.22
N LEU A 32 -10.40 -19.37 24.67
CA LEU A 32 -9.38 -20.24 25.25
C LEU A 32 -9.18 -19.92 26.73
N ARG A 33 -9.25 -20.94 27.59
CA ARG A 33 -9.08 -20.81 29.04
C ARG A 33 -7.61 -20.93 29.43
N TYR A 34 -7.10 -19.91 30.11
CA TYR A 34 -5.71 -19.84 30.57
C TYR A 34 -5.71 -20.02 32.09
N PRO A 35 -5.20 -21.16 32.60
CA PRO A 35 -5.14 -21.42 34.03
C PRO A 35 -4.31 -20.36 34.77
N LEU A 36 -4.81 -19.88 35.90
CA LEU A 36 -4.16 -18.88 36.72
C LEU A 36 -3.10 -19.50 37.63
N THR A 37 -1.99 -18.80 37.77
CA THR A 37 -0.89 -19.14 38.67
C THR A 37 -0.39 -17.89 39.38
N HIS A 38 0.26 -18.08 40.52
CA HIS A 38 1.02 -17.00 41.15
C HIS A 38 2.20 -16.62 40.26
N LEU A 39 2.40 -15.32 39.99
CA LEU A 39 3.46 -14.84 39.10
C LEU A 39 4.82 -14.82 39.80
N ASP A 40 4.87 -14.24 40.99
CA ASP A 40 6.09 -13.95 41.73
C ASP A 40 6.06 -14.48 43.17
N GLY A 41 7.23 -14.52 43.81
CA GLY A 41 7.39 -14.89 45.22
C GLY A 41 7.50 -16.39 45.47
N VAL A 42 7.31 -16.81 46.72
CA VAL A 42 7.51 -18.22 47.14
C VAL A 42 6.50 -19.17 46.50
N ALA A 43 5.33 -18.66 46.10
CA ALA A 43 4.29 -19.42 45.44
C ALA A 43 4.38 -19.38 43.91
N ALA A 44 5.39 -18.74 43.31
CA ALA A 44 5.49 -18.58 41.86
C ALA A 44 5.30 -19.92 41.10
N GLY A 45 4.43 -19.90 40.09
CA GLY A 45 4.03 -21.08 39.31
C GLY A 45 3.03 -22.03 39.98
N GLN A 46 2.66 -21.80 41.25
CA GLN A 46 1.60 -22.59 41.89
C GLN A 46 0.21 -22.18 41.36
N PRO A 47 -0.73 -23.14 41.19
CA PRO A 47 -2.11 -22.84 40.80
C PRO A 47 -2.82 -21.88 41.75
N VAL A 48 -3.61 -20.96 41.19
CA VAL A 48 -4.57 -20.14 41.95
C VAL A 48 -5.93 -20.83 41.86
N THR A 49 -6.59 -21.07 43.00
CA THR A 49 -7.92 -21.70 43.03
C THR A 49 -9.05 -20.68 42.92
N TRP A 50 -10.27 -21.14 42.61
CA TRP A 50 -11.46 -20.27 42.60
C TRP A 50 -11.75 -19.66 43.96
N SER A 51 -11.54 -20.40 45.06
CA SER A 51 -11.67 -19.87 46.43
C SER A 51 -10.67 -18.75 46.74
N GLU A 52 -9.41 -18.89 46.31
CA GLU A 52 -8.41 -17.83 46.46
C GLU A 52 -8.80 -16.60 45.64
N LEU A 53 -9.22 -16.80 44.38
CA LEU A 53 -9.60 -15.73 43.48
C LEU A 53 -10.84 -14.95 43.98
N ALA A 54 -11.83 -15.66 44.52
CA ALA A 54 -12.99 -15.06 45.18
C ALA A 54 -12.59 -14.24 46.43
N ALA A 55 -11.65 -14.73 47.24
CA ALA A 55 -11.13 -14.00 48.39
C ALA A 55 -10.40 -12.70 48.01
N ARG A 56 -9.86 -12.63 46.78
CA ARG A 56 -9.29 -11.40 46.19
C ARG A 56 -10.35 -10.43 45.65
N GLY A 57 -11.64 -10.76 45.77
CA GLY A 57 -12.74 -9.92 45.32
C GLY A 57 -13.12 -10.10 43.86
N TYR A 58 -12.69 -11.19 43.21
CA TYR A 58 -13.10 -11.48 41.84
C TYR A 58 -14.61 -11.79 41.79
N PRO A 59 -15.37 -11.18 40.87
CA PRO A 59 -16.81 -11.45 40.73
C PRO A 59 -17.02 -12.84 40.12
N VAL A 60 -17.31 -13.82 40.97
CA VAL A 60 -17.65 -15.19 40.56
C VAL A 60 -19.17 -15.29 40.37
N PRO A 61 -19.68 -15.71 39.19
CA PRO A 61 -21.10 -15.97 39.00
C PRO A 61 -21.60 -17.06 39.96
N ALA A 62 -22.77 -16.85 40.57
CA ALA A 62 -23.35 -17.74 41.59
C ALA A 62 -23.71 -19.15 41.07
N ASP A 63 -23.71 -19.32 39.74
CA ASP A 63 -24.02 -20.52 38.98
C ASP A 63 -22.79 -21.13 38.29
N SER A 64 -21.58 -20.68 38.63
CA SER A 64 -20.34 -21.24 38.09
C SER A 64 -20.16 -22.72 38.47
N ALA A 65 -19.86 -23.55 37.48
CA ALA A 65 -19.79 -25.01 37.61
C ALA A 65 -18.45 -25.52 38.19
N HIS A 66 -17.72 -24.68 38.92
CA HIS A 66 -16.34 -24.93 39.34
C HIS A 66 -16.25 -25.25 40.84
N GLY A 67 -15.33 -26.13 41.22
CA GLY A 67 -15.07 -26.42 42.62
C GLY A 67 -14.22 -25.35 43.30
N ASP A 68 -14.43 -25.10 44.60
CA ASP A 68 -13.64 -24.11 45.36
C ASP A 68 -12.12 -24.34 45.32
N ASP A 69 -11.70 -25.62 45.27
CA ASP A 69 -10.30 -26.05 45.20
C ASP A 69 -9.80 -26.27 43.76
N GLU A 70 -10.67 -26.10 42.76
CA GLU A 70 -10.29 -26.21 41.35
C GLU A 70 -9.46 -24.99 40.94
N GLN A 71 -8.46 -25.21 40.06
CA GLN A 71 -7.64 -24.14 39.53
C GLN A 71 -8.52 -23.17 38.73
N ALA A 72 -8.43 -21.87 39.04
CA ALA A 72 -9.12 -20.81 38.34
C ALA A 72 -8.45 -20.49 37.00
N TRP A 73 -9.18 -19.86 36.09
CA TRP A 73 -8.66 -19.42 34.79
C TRP A 73 -9.29 -18.09 34.37
N VAL A 74 -8.68 -17.47 33.36
CA VAL A 74 -9.28 -16.40 32.56
C VAL A 74 -9.51 -16.90 31.14
N THR A 75 -10.58 -16.45 30.49
CA THR A 75 -10.88 -16.81 29.10
C THR A 75 -10.43 -15.67 28.20
N VAL A 76 -9.47 -15.92 27.31
CA VAL A 76 -9.07 -15.01 26.23
C VAL A 76 -9.79 -15.38 24.95
N ALA A 77 -9.95 -14.42 24.05
CA ALA A 77 -10.62 -14.67 22.78
C ALA A 77 -9.78 -14.17 21.60
N THR A 78 -9.63 -15.02 20.58
CA THR A 78 -8.72 -14.75 19.45
C THR A 78 -9.17 -15.38 18.13
N THR A 79 -8.82 -14.73 17.02
CA THR A 79 -8.92 -15.28 15.66
C THR A 79 -7.70 -16.09 15.23
N ARG A 80 -6.59 -16.04 15.98
CA ARG A 80 -5.30 -16.63 15.63
C ARG A 80 -4.78 -17.55 16.74
N PRO A 81 -5.44 -18.68 17.04
CA PRO A 81 -5.04 -19.53 18.15
C PRO A 81 -3.66 -20.18 17.93
N GLU A 82 -3.11 -20.25 16.72
CA GLU A 82 -1.72 -20.66 16.49
C GLU A 82 -0.68 -19.70 17.10
N THR A 83 -1.00 -18.40 17.21
CA THR A 83 -0.08 -17.39 17.77
C THR A 83 0.06 -17.49 19.29
N TYR A 84 -0.84 -18.22 19.95
CA TYR A 84 -0.79 -18.56 21.38
C TYR A 84 0.59 -19.05 21.84
N LEU A 85 1.30 -19.79 20.99
CA LEU A 85 2.62 -20.33 21.29
C LEU A 85 3.64 -19.23 21.65
N GLY A 86 3.46 -18.04 21.08
CA GLY A 86 4.31 -16.86 21.30
C GLY A 86 3.77 -15.88 22.35
N ASP A 87 2.71 -16.23 23.09
CA ASP A 87 2.11 -15.29 24.05
C ASP A 87 3.08 -14.95 25.17
N THR A 88 3.10 -13.67 25.55
CA THR A 88 3.99 -13.14 26.59
C THR A 88 3.25 -12.38 27.68
N ALA A 89 1.95 -12.13 27.53
CA ALA A 89 1.08 -11.60 28.58
C ALA A 89 -0.40 -11.84 28.27
N VAL A 90 -1.24 -11.71 29.29
CA VAL A 90 -2.68 -11.46 29.12
C VAL A 90 -2.95 -10.03 29.58
N ALA A 91 -3.59 -9.21 28.76
CA ALA A 91 -3.98 -7.86 29.13
C ALA A 91 -5.46 -7.80 29.54
N VAL A 92 -5.78 -7.00 30.55
CA VAL A 92 -7.14 -6.68 30.99
C VAL A 92 -7.30 -5.17 31.09
N ASN A 93 -8.49 -4.66 30.77
CA ASN A 93 -8.76 -3.23 30.92
C ASN A 93 -8.77 -2.85 32.41
N PRO A 94 -8.10 -1.75 32.85
CA PRO A 94 -8.12 -1.31 34.24
C PRO A 94 -9.53 -1.02 34.79
N SER A 95 -10.48 -0.67 33.92
CA SER A 95 -11.89 -0.44 34.27
C SER A 95 -12.73 -1.72 34.34
N ASP A 96 -12.17 -2.88 33.99
CA ASP A 96 -12.87 -4.16 34.16
C ASP A 96 -13.00 -4.49 35.65
N PRO A 97 -14.20 -4.85 36.15
CA PRO A 97 -14.41 -5.15 37.58
C PRO A 97 -13.56 -6.33 38.09
N ARG A 98 -13.06 -7.19 37.19
CA ARG A 98 -12.20 -8.33 37.52
C ARG A 98 -10.73 -7.94 37.68
N ALA A 99 -10.30 -6.80 37.12
CA ALA A 99 -8.88 -6.45 36.98
C ALA A 99 -8.14 -6.35 38.32
N ALA A 100 -8.78 -5.80 39.35
CA ALA A 100 -8.18 -5.60 40.67
C ALA A 100 -7.80 -6.92 41.35
N ALA A 101 -8.64 -7.95 41.22
CA ALA A 101 -8.41 -9.25 41.85
C ALA A 101 -7.28 -10.05 41.18
N LEU A 102 -6.91 -9.69 39.94
CA LEU A 102 -5.87 -10.35 39.15
C LEU A 102 -4.48 -9.73 39.33
N ALA A 103 -4.35 -8.65 40.11
CA ALA A 103 -3.07 -8.00 40.33
C ALA A 103 -2.04 -8.98 40.95
N GLY A 104 -0.84 -9.05 40.34
CA GLY A 104 0.24 -9.94 40.75
C GLY A 104 0.04 -11.42 40.41
N LEU A 105 -1.01 -11.75 39.65
CA LEU A 105 -1.22 -13.10 39.12
C LEU A 105 -0.66 -13.21 37.70
N GLY A 106 -0.35 -14.44 37.32
CA GLY A 106 0.01 -14.83 35.97
C GLY A 106 -0.98 -15.85 35.41
N ALA A 107 -0.83 -16.12 34.13
CA ALA A 107 -1.51 -17.19 33.42
C ALA A 107 -0.47 -18.19 32.93
N GLN A 108 -0.73 -19.48 33.10
CA GLN A 108 0.09 -20.54 32.52
C GLN A 108 -0.38 -20.83 31.10
N LEU A 109 0.55 -20.93 30.16
CA LEU A 109 0.30 -21.44 28.82
C LEU A 109 0.30 -22.99 28.88
N PRO A 110 -0.87 -23.68 28.91
CA PRO A 110 -0.95 -25.13 29.06
C PRO A 110 -0.14 -25.98 28.06
N LEU A 111 0.09 -25.53 26.82
CA LEU A 111 0.84 -26.32 25.82
C LEU A 111 2.34 -25.99 25.79
N VAL A 112 2.74 -24.82 26.29
CA VAL A 112 4.13 -24.34 26.29
C VAL A 112 4.78 -24.51 27.67
N GLY A 113 3.99 -24.39 28.73
CA GLY A 113 4.43 -24.43 30.13
C GLY A 113 4.85 -23.07 30.70
N ARG A 114 5.03 -22.04 29.85
CA ARG A 114 5.39 -20.67 30.22
C ARG A 114 4.34 -20.04 31.13
N VAL A 115 4.78 -19.33 32.17
CA VAL A 115 3.92 -18.46 32.99
C VAL A 115 4.09 -17.02 32.50
N ILE A 116 2.99 -16.39 32.13
CA ILE A 116 2.95 -15.02 31.58
C ILE A 116 2.20 -14.08 32.51
N PRO A 117 2.61 -12.80 32.66
CA PRO A 117 1.96 -11.84 33.53
C PRO A 117 0.56 -11.46 33.04
N ILE A 118 -0.32 -11.11 33.98
CA ILE A 118 -1.58 -10.41 33.69
C ILE A 118 -1.37 -8.91 33.89
N LEU A 119 -1.53 -8.13 32.83
CA LEU A 119 -1.25 -6.71 32.77
C LEU A 119 -2.51 -5.87 32.65
N HIS A 120 -2.44 -4.61 33.09
CA HIS A 120 -3.54 -3.65 32.95
C HIS A 120 -3.25 -2.71 31.78
N ASP A 121 -4.15 -2.67 30.79
CA ASP A 121 -4.02 -1.81 29.61
C ASP A 121 -5.37 -1.36 29.06
N ASP A 122 -5.52 -0.06 28.81
CA ASP A 122 -6.76 0.55 28.33
C ASP A 122 -7.07 0.24 26.85
N TYR A 123 -6.11 -0.32 26.11
CA TYR A 123 -6.33 -0.87 24.77
C TYR A 123 -7.32 -2.04 24.75
N VAL A 124 -7.45 -2.78 25.85
CA VAL A 124 -8.32 -3.95 25.92
C VAL A 124 -9.78 -3.52 25.92
N VAL A 125 -10.56 -4.05 24.97
CA VAL A 125 -11.98 -3.75 24.82
C VAL A 125 -12.79 -4.44 25.92
N LEU A 126 -13.63 -3.66 26.62
CA LEU A 126 -14.56 -4.19 27.61
C LEU A 126 -15.67 -5.01 26.94
N PRO A 127 -16.09 -6.14 27.54
CA PRO A 127 -17.15 -6.97 26.99
C PRO A 127 -18.51 -6.28 27.11
N ASP A 128 -19.24 -6.19 26.00
CA ASP A 128 -20.61 -5.69 25.96
C ASP A 128 -21.40 -6.41 24.85
N PRO A 129 -22.21 -7.42 25.21
CA PRO A 129 -22.99 -8.21 24.25
C PRO A 129 -24.01 -7.39 23.44
N GLU A 130 -24.48 -6.27 23.99
CA GLU A 130 -25.51 -5.42 23.38
C GLU A 130 -24.90 -4.24 22.60
N SER A 131 -23.57 -4.17 22.52
CA SER A 131 -22.88 -3.10 21.82
C SER A 131 -23.06 -3.15 20.30
N ASP A 132 -23.10 -1.97 19.69
CA ASP A 132 -23.00 -1.82 18.24
C ASP A 132 -21.58 -2.13 17.73
N ASP A 133 -20.55 -2.08 18.59
CA ASP A 133 -19.17 -2.46 18.25
C ASP A 133 -19.03 -3.99 18.21
N PRO A 134 -18.72 -4.59 17.04
CA PRO A 134 -18.48 -6.03 16.94
C PRO A 134 -17.35 -6.51 17.85
N LYS A 135 -16.32 -5.71 18.14
CA LYS A 135 -15.24 -6.13 19.03
C LYS A 135 -15.73 -6.33 20.46
N ALA A 136 -16.54 -5.40 20.98
CA ALA A 136 -17.10 -5.49 22.34
C ALA A 136 -18.03 -6.69 22.53
N ARG A 137 -18.80 -7.07 21.49
CA ARG A 137 -19.68 -8.26 21.54
C ARG A 137 -18.94 -9.59 21.65
N PHE A 138 -17.73 -9.67 21.10
CA PHE A 138 -16.91 -10.88 21.09
C PHE A 138 -15.83 -10.88 22.18
N ALA A 139 -15.47 -9.71 22.72
CA ALA A 139 -14.48 -9.57 23.77
C ALA A 139 -14.88 -10.34 25.04
N THR A 140 -13.89 -10.89 25.72
CA THR A 140 -14.07 -11.46 27.07
C THR A 140 -13.65 -10.48 28.16
N GLY A 141 -13.10 -9.31 27.78
CA GLY A 141 -12.34 -8.40 28.65
C GLY A 141 -10.89 -8.80 28.87
N PHE A 142 -10.44 -9.94 28.32
CA PHE A 142 -9.05 -10.39 28.37
C PHE A 142 -8.48 -10.60 26.95
N LEU A 143 -7.34 -9.99 26.69
CA LEU A 143 -6.63 -10.07 25.41
C LEU A 143 -5.33 -10.87 25.60
N LYS A 144 -5.13 -11.92 24.80
CA LYS A 144 -3.79 -12.52 24.69
C LYS A 144 -2.86 -11.54 23.98
N VAL A 145 -1.60 -11.43 24.42
CA VAL A 145 -0.62 -10.51 23.85
C VAL A 145 0.52 -11.29 23.24
N THR A 146 0.69 -11.19 21.91
CA THR A 146 1.73 -11.88 21.15
C THR A 146 2.56 -10.87 20.33
N PRO A 147 3.54 -10.16 20.94
CA PRO A 147 4.18 -9.00 20.32
C PRO A 147 4.86 -9.26 18.98
N ALA A 148 5.31 -10.48 18.69
CA ALA A 148 5.98 -10.80 17.43
C ALA A 148 5.03 -11.05 16.25
N HIS A 149 3.70 -11.11 16.47
CA HIS A 149 2.74 -11.60 15.48
C HIS A 149 1.48 -10.73 15.32
N ASP A 150 1.38 -9.59 16.00
CA ASP A 150 0.33 -8.59 15.79
C ASP A 150 0.86 -7.16 16.04
N PRO A 151 0.59 -6.18 15.14
CA PRO A 151 1.06 -4.80 15.31
C PRO A 151 0.58 -4.11 16.59
N ASN A 152 -0.64 -4.39 17.05
CA ASN A 152 -1.16 -3.78 18.27
C ASN A 152 -0.57 -4.45 19.51
N ASP A 153 -0.40 -5.78 19.47
CA ASP A 153 0.28 -6.51 20.54
C ASP A 153 1.75 -6.10 20.64
N TRP A 154 2.39 -5.72 19.53
CA TRP A 154 3.73 -5.13 19.50
C TRP A 154 3.79 -3.78 20.22
N GLU A 155 2.85 -2.88 19.95
CA GLU A 155 2.76 -1.59 20.65
C GLU A 155 2.50 -1.79 22.15
N LEU A 156 1.60 -2.70 22.51
CA LEU A 156 1.33 -3.07 23.90
C LEU A 156 2.58 -3.70 24.55
N GLY A 157 3.24 -4.61 23.85
CA GLY A 157 4.46 -5.26 24.31
C GLY A 157 5.60 -4.27 24.56
N GLN A 158 5.76 -3.26 23.69
CA GLN A 158 6.72 -2.17 23.92
C GLN A 158 6.37 -1.34 25.15
N ARG A 159 5.09 -0.97 25.34
CA ARG A 159 4.65 -0.18 26.50
C ARG A 159 4.95 -0.87 27.84
N HIS A 160 4.80 -2.19 27.88
CA HIS A 160 4.99 -3.01 29.09
C HIS A 160 6.32 -3.76 29.14
N GLN A 161 7.23 -3.51 28.19
CA GLN A 161 8.55 -4.15 28.12
C GLN A 161 8.49 -5.68 28.10
N LEU A 162 7.53 -6.23 27.36
CA LEU A 162 7.33 -7.67 27.24
C LEU A 162 8.42 -8.32 26.38
N PRO A 163 8.77 -9.59 26.66
CA PRO A 163 9.56 -10.39 25.74
C PRO A 163 8.90 -10.44 24.35
N ILE A 164 9.71 -10.51 23.30
CA ILE A 164 9.23 -10.64 21.94
C ILE A 164 9.70 -11.99 21.41
N ILE A 165 8.76 -12.94 21.33
CA ILE A 165 9.03 -14.33 20.96
C ILE A 165 8.41 -14.59 19.59
N ASN A 166 9.25 -14.79 18.57
CA ASN A 166 8.81 -15.18 17.23
C ASN A 166 8.73 -16.71 17.16
N VAL A 167 7.53 -17.23 16.91
CA VAL A 167 7.26 -18.68 16.84
C VAL A 167 7.04 -19.20 15.41
N MET A 168 7.24 -18.35 14.40
CA MET A 168 7.11 -18.72 12.99
C MET A 168 8.47 -18.61 12.29
N ALA A 169 8.60 -19.28 11.15
CA ALA A 169 9.66 -19.10 10.16
C ALA A 169 9.20 -18.15 9.04
N GLU A 170 10.13 -17.76 8.18
CA GLU A 170 9.89 -16.90 7.01
C GLU A 170 8.83 -17.47 6.03
N ASP A 171 8.59 -18.78 6.03
CA ASP A 171 7.54 -19.40 5.20
C ASP A 171 6.20 -19.56 5.93
N GLY A 172 6.08 -19.03 7.14
CA GLY A 172 4.89 -19.13 7.98
C GLY A 172 4.69 -20.48 8.66
N SER A 173 5.66 -21.40 8.58
CA SER A 173 5.67 -22.61 9.42
C SER A 173 6.06 -22.27 10.87
N ILE A 174 5.65 -23.09 11.84
CA ILE A 174 6.07 -22.92 13.24
C ILE A 174 7.55 -23.29 13.38
N SER A 175 8.33 -22.43 14.05
CA SER A 175 9.78 -22.58 14.19
C SER A 175 10.28 -22.09 15.54
N ASP A 176 11.30 -22.78 16.06
CA ASP A 176 12.03 -22.44 17.28
C ASP A 176 13.33 -21.67 17.00
N GLN A 177 13.68 -21.48 15.72
CA GLN A 177 14.98 -20.93 15.31
C GLN A 177 15.07 -19.38 15.37
N HIS A 178 13.98 -18.72 15.77
CA HIS A 178 13.85 -17.26 15.70
C HIS A 178 13.62 -16.57 17.05
N GLY A 179 14.17 -17.16 18.12
CA GLY A 179 14.12 -16.59 19.48
C GLY A 179 13.03 -17.18 20.36
N TRP A 180 12.58 -18.41 20.06
CA TRP A 180 11.70 -19.19 20.93
C TRP A 180 12.49 -20.30 21.61
N ASP A 181 13.06 -19.99 22.77
CA ASP A 181 14.01 -20.89 23.47
C ASP A 181 13.32 -21.86 24.46
N ASP A 182 12.09 -21.56 24.89
CA ASP A 182 11.32 -22.31 25.88
C ASP A 182 10.21 -23.17 25.24
N VAL A 183 10.54 -23.84 24.14
CA VAL A 183 9.60 -24.64 23.35
C VAL A 183 8.91 -25.74 24.17
N GLY A 184 9.64 -26.42 25.07
CA GLY A 184 9.10 -27.47 25.93
C GLY A 184 8.30 -28.54 25.16
N ASP A 185 7.09 -28.84 25.63
CA ASP A 185 6.18 -29.81 25.00
C ASP A 185 5.56 -29.29 23.68
N ALA A 186 5.71 -28.00 23.39
CA ALA A 186 5.25 -27.40 22.15
C ALA A 186 6.14 -27.74 20.93
N HIS A 187 7.21 -28.54 21.11
CA HIS A 187 8.03 -29.04 19.99
C HIS A 187 7.20 -29.85 18.97
N LEU A 188 6.05 -30.39 19.40
CA LEU A 188 5.08 -31.08 18.55
C LEU A 188 4.44 -30.18 17.49
N PHE A 189 4.57 -28.85 17.61
CA PHE A 189 4.09 -27.87 16.63
C PHE A 189 5.16 -27.46 15.63
N VAL A 190 6.44 -27.60 15.96
CA VAL A 190 7.56 -27.17 15.12
C VAL A 190 7.52 -27.91 13.78
N GLY A 191 7.65 -27.15 12.68
CA GLY A 191 7.57 -27.64 11.31
C GLY A 191 6.16 -27.74 10.71
N LEU A 192 5.10 -27.55 11.51
CA LEU A 192 3.73 -27.46 10.97
C LEU A 192 3.51 -26.12 10.28
N SER A 193 2.67 -26.10 9.24
CA SER A 193 2.14 -24.82 8.73
C SER A 193 1.29 -24.12 9.80
N ARG A 194 1.19 -22.79 9.75
CA ARG A 194 0.34 -22.02 10.69
C ARG A 194 -1.12 -22.50 10.69
N GLU A 195 -1.66 -22.93 9.54
CA GLU A 195 -3.02 -23.45 9.43
C GLU A 195 -3.18 -24.83 10.09
N GLU A 196 -2.15 -25.70 10.02
CA GLU A 196 -2.14 -26.98 10.74
C GLU A 196 -1.93 -26.79 12.24
N ALA A 197 -1.02 -25.89 12.62
CA ALA A 197 -0.78 -25.51 14.00
C ALA A 197 -2.06 -24.96 14.64
N ARG A 198 -2.80 -24.10 13.93
CA ARG A 198 -4.11 -23.57 14.36
C ARG A 198 -5.07 -24.69 14.76
N LYS A 199 -5.24 -25.69 13.89
CA LYS A 199 -6.13 -26.84 14.15
C LYS A 199 -5.64 -27.66 15.32
N LYS A 200 -4.34 -27.89 15.41
CA LYS A 200 -3.73 -28.69 16.47
C LYS A 200 -3.82 -28.03 17.84
N VAL A 201 -3.61 -26.70 17.92
CA VAL A 201 -3.80 -25.96 19.18
C VAL A 201 -5.24 -26.10 19.66
N LEU A 202 -6.22 -25.89 18.78
CA LEU A 202 -7.63 -26.04 19.17
C LEU A 202 -7.96 -27.47 19.62
N HIS A 203 -7.44 -28.48 18.93
CA HIS A 203 -7.62 -29.88 19.32
C HIS A 203 -7.04 -30.18 20.71
N GLU A 204 -5.84 -29.69 21.02
CA GLU A 204 -5.21 -29.86 22.33
C GLU A 204 -5.97 -29.12 23.44
N PHE A 205 -6.48 -27.92 23.17
CA PHE A 205 -7.33 -27.19 24.12
C PHE A 205 -8.66 -27.91 24.37
N GLU A 206 -9.30 -28.46 23.33
CA GLU A 206 -10.52 -29.27 23.47
C GLU A 206 -10.25 -30.54 24.29
N ALA A 207 -9.18 -31.29 23.97
CA ALA A 207 -8.81 -32.52 24.65
C ALA A 207 -8.53 -32.31 26.15
N ARG A 208 -8.10 -31.10 26.54
CA ARG A 208 -7.82 -30.70 27.94
C ARG A 208 -9.01 -30.01 28.62
N GLY A 209 -10.15 -29.82 27.94
CA GLY A 209 -11.31 -29.10 28.48
C GLY A 209 -11.09 -27.59 28.66
N LEU A 210 -10.11 -27.02 27.95
CA LEU A 210 -9.72 -25.61 28.02
C LEU A 210 -10.29 -24.77 26.86
N LEU A 211 -10.88 -25.40 25.85
CA LEU A 211 -11.66 -24.71 24.83
C LEU A 211 -13.07 -24.45 25.35
N GLU A 212 -13.44 -23.18 25.52
CA GLU A 212 -14.76 -22.80 26.04
C GLU A 212 -15.81 -22.87 24.93
N GLU A 213 -15.56 -22.19 23.81
CA GLU A 213 -16.43 -22.20 22.64
C GLU A 213 -15.71 -21.66 21.40
N ILE A 214 -16.34 -21.84 20.24
CA ILE A 214 -15.91 -21.25 18.97
C ILE A 214 -17.13 -20.57 18.34
N ARG A 215 -17.00 -19.27 18.02
CA ARG A 215 -18.07 -18.50 17.37
C ARG A 215 -17.67 -18.10 15.95
N PRO A 216 -18.58 -18.18 14.95
CA PRO A 216 -18.31 -17.65 13.61
C PRO A 216 -18.03 -16.14 13.66
N TYR A 217 -17.02 -15.69 12.92
CA TYR A 217 -16.64 -14.27 12.89
C TYR A 217 -16.06 -13.88 11.53
N THR A 218 -16.62 -12.86 10.90
CA THR A 218 -16.05 -12.28 9.69
C THR A 218 -15.14 -11.13 10.07
N HIS A 219 -13.93 -11.12 9.52
CA HIS A 219 -12.96 -10.06 9.79
C HIS A 219 -12.11 -9.72 8.59
N SER A 220 -11.55 -8.51 8.63
CA SER A 220 -10.63 -8.02 7.63
C SER A 220 -9.23 -8.57 7.85
N VAL A 221 -8.69 -9.24 6.83
CA VAL A 221 -7.33 -9.82 6.82
C VAL A 221 -6.53 -9.21 5.68
N GLY A 222 -5.31 -8.76 5.99
CA GLY A 222 -4.37 -8.25 4.99
C GLY A 222 -3.83 -9.38 4.11
N HIS A 223 -3.82 -9.17 2.80
CA HIS A 223 -3.27 -10.09 1.82
C HIS A 223 -2.23 -9.38 0.95
N SER A 224 -1.19 -10.10 0.54
CA SER A 224 -0.24 -9.59 -0.46
C SER A 224 -0.96 -9.25 -1.76
N TYR A 225 -0.75 -8.05 -2.32
CA TYR A 225 -1.33 -7.71 -3.63
C TYR A 225 -0.77 -8.57 -4.78
N ARG A 226 0.38 -9.25 -4.57
CA ARG A 226 1.03 -10.10 -5.57
C ARG A 226 0.65 -11.55 -5.45
N SER A 227 0.93 -12.17 -4.30
CA SER A 227 0.67 -13.60 -4.09
C SER A 227 -0.76 -13.88 -3.67
N HIS A 228 -1.50 -12.85 -3.23
CA HIS A 228 -2.87 -12.93 -2.73
C HIS A 228 -3.06 -13.82 -1.50
N VAL A 229 -1.98 -14.19 -0.81
CA VAL A 229 -2.04 -14.94 0.46
C VAL A 229 -2.12 -14.00 1.66
N PRO A 230 -2.68 -14.45 2.81
CA PRO A 230 -2.67 -13.66 4.03
C PRO A 230 -1.24 -13.37 4.47
N ILE A 231 -0.95 -12.10 4.74
CA ILE A 231 0.37 -11.68 5.24
C ILE A 231 0.59 -12.17 6.68
N GLU A 232 1.84 -12.21 7.10
CA GLU A 232 2.24 -12.43 8.49
C GLU A 232 2.90 -11.16 9.05
N PRO A 233 2.48 -10.64 10.21
CA PRO A 233 3.30 -9.69 10.95
C PRO A 233 4.58 -10.40 11.39
N TRP A 234 5.71 -9.90 10.93
CA TRP A 234 7.01 -10.55 11.11
C TRP A 234 8.04 -9.59 11.67
N LEU A 235 8.76 -10.01 12.71
CA LEU A 235 9.81 -9.18 13.29
C LEU A 235 11.09 -9.28 12.47
N SER A 236 11.47 -8.19 11.79
CA SER A 236 12.64 -8.18 10.93
C SER A 236 13.40 -6.85 10.98
N ASP A 237 14.70 -6.93 10.77
CA ASP A 237 15.54 -5.76 10.51
C ASP A 237 15.38 -5.33 9.06
N GLN A 238 14.82 -4.15 8.86
CA GLN A 238 14.56 -3.61 7.53
C GLN A 238 15.07 -2.17 7.39
N TRP A 239 15.23 -1.72 6.15
CA TRP A 239 15.56 -0.36 5.78
C TRP A 239 14.29 0.48 5.65
N TYR A 240 14.30 1.67 6.26
CA TYR A 240 13.16 2.58 6.24
C TYR A 240 13.56 3.97 5.77
N VAL A 241 12.66 4.60 5.02
CA VAL A 241 12.69 6.06 4.81
C VAL A 241 11.69 6.70 5.76
N LYS A 242 12.15 7.70 6.52
CA LYS A 242 11.32 8.51 7.40
C LYS A 242 10.46 9.49 6.60
N VAL A 243 9.54 8.98 5.80
CA VAL A 243 8.64 9.78 4.95
C VAL A 243 7.71 10.67 5.77
N THR A 244 7.55 10.39 7.07
CA THR A 244 6.83 11.21 8.04
C THR A 244 7.51 12.56 8.34
N ASP A 245 8.79 12.71 7.98
CA ASP A 245 9.53 13.96 8.08
C ASP A 245 8.84 15.08 7.27
N ASP A 246 8.81 16.30 7.81
CA ASP A 246 8.15 17.44 7.18
C ASP A 246 8.74 17.79 5.80
N ARG A 247 10.04 17.49 5.60
CA ARG A 247 10.75 17.70 4.32
C ARG A 247 10.25 16.78 3.20
N LEU A 248 9.53 15.70 3.54
CA LEU A 248 8.91 14.78 2.58
C LEU A 248 7.38 14.96 2.61
N ARG A 249 6.69 14.39 3.61
CA ARG A 249 5.22 14.44 3.72
C ARG A 249 4.69 15.88 3.74
N GLY A 250 5.27 16.73 4.59
CA GLY A 250 4.83 18.11 4.73
C GLY A 250 5.02 18.90 3.45
N ALA A 251 6.17 18.72 2.79
CA ALA A 251 6.47 19.33 1.49
C ALA A 251 5.48 18.88 0.40
N ALA A 252 5.05 17.62 0.40
CA ALA A 252 4.04 17.11 -0.53
C ALA A 252 2.64 17.66 -0.25
N LEU A 253 2.24 17.76 1.02
CA LEU A 253 0.93 18.34 1.39
C LEU A 253 0.85 19.83 1.06
N ARG A 254 1.94 20.59 1.28
CA ARG A 254 2.01 22.02 0.95
C ARG A 254 1.95 22.30 -0.55
N ALA A 255 2.37 21.35 -1.38
CA ALA A 255 2.28 21.45 -2.83
C ALA A 255 0.84 21.52 -3.35
N MET A 256 -0.13 20.89 -2.66
CA MET A 256 -1.52 20.81 -3.12
C MET A 256 -2.16 22.18 -3.30
N ALA A 257 -2.91 22.37 -4.38
CA ALA A 257 -3.72 23.57 -4.60
C ALA A 257 -4.63 23.88 -3.39
N PRO A 258 -4.66 25.12 -2.88
CA PRO A 258 -5.44 25.47 -1.69
C PRO A 258 -6.93 25.13 -1.79
N GLU A 259 -7.51 25.31 -2.98
CA GLU A 259 -8.93 25.03 -3.27
C GLU A 259 -9.28 23.54 -3.31
N GLN A 260 -8.28 22.65 -3.37
CA GLN A 260 -8.45 21.20 -3.38
C GLN A 260 -8.05 20.53 -2.06
N ARG A 261 -7.74 21.32 -1.05
CA ARG A 261 -7.29 20.87 0.27
C ARG A 261 -8.41 21.02 1.29
N THR A 262 -8.47 20.12 2.27
CA THR A 262 -9.45 20.18 3.36
C THR A 262 -8.82 20.58 4.71
N SER A 263 -7.52 20.35 4.87
CA SER A 263 -6.75 20.60 6.08
C SER A 263 -5.89 21.86 5.97
N ASP A 264 -5.98 22.71 6.99
CA ASP A 264 -5.16 23.91 7.13
C ASP A 264 -3.83 23.67 7.85
N ILE A 265 -3.52 22.42 8.24
CA ILE A 265 -2.33 22.09 9.03
C ILE A 265 -1.06 22.35 8.23
N PHE A 266 -1.05 22.02 6.93
CA PHE A 266 0.13 22.09 6.07
C PHE A 266 0.01 23.21 5.03
N ARG A 267 -0.04 24.49 5.46
CA ARG A 267 -0.22 25.64 4.55
C ARG A 267 0.97 25.89 3.63
N ALA A 268 0.67 26.31 2.39
CA ALA A 268 1.67 26.78 1.44
C ALA A 268 2.56 27.86 2.07
N ARG A 269 3.87 27.75 1.89
CA ARG A 269 4.82 28.76 2.36
C ARG A 269 4.83 29.93 1.36
N PRO A 270 4.64 31.19 1.78
CA PRO A 270 4.55 32.33 0.87
C PRO A 270 5.81 32.57 0.02
N ASP A 271 6.95 32.07 0.48
CA ASP A 271 8.27 32.17 -0.12
C ASP A 271 8.61 31.01 -1.08
N ASN A 272 7.73 30.01 -1.22
CA ASN A 272 7.93 28.90 -2.15
C ASN A 272 6.91 28.96 -3.30
N PRO A 273 7.33 29.29 -4.55
CA PRO A 273 6.42 29.48 -5.67
C PRO A 273 5.76 28.18 -6.16
N ASP A 274 6.30 27.01 -5.80
CA ASP A 274 5.77 25.70 -6.17
C ASP A 274 4.79 25.13 -5.12
N ASP A 275 4.68 25.76 -3.95
CA ASP A 275 3.61 25.42 -3.00
C ASP A 275 2.26 25.90 -3.57
N GLY A 276 1.20 25.10 -3.36
CA GLY A 276 -0.14 25.42 -3.87
C GLY A 276 -0.35 25.24 -5.38
N GLN A 277 0.57 24.59 -6.10
CA GLN A 277 0.55 24.45 -7.56
C GLN A 277 0.22 23.04 -8.07
N LEU A 278 -0.01 22.06 -7.18
CA LEU A 278 -0.35 20.69 -7.55
C LEU A 278 -1.88 20.52 -7.60
N HIS A 279 -2.40 20.29 -8.80
CA HIS A 279 -3.83 20.14 -9.07
C HIS A 279 -4.18 18.71 -9.49
N PHE A 280 -5.21 18.14 -8.88
CA PHE A 280 -5.79 16.85 -9.28
C PHE A 280 -7.00 17.05 -10.19
N HIS A 281 -7.09 16.23 -11.23
CA HIS A 281 -8.19 16.21 -12.18
C HIS A 281 -8.70 14.78 -12.31
N PRO A 282 -9.92 14.44 -11.85
CA PRO A 282 -10.87 15.29 -11.11
C PRO A 282 -10.41 15.67 -9.69
N ALA A 283 -10.86 16.85 -9.23
CA ALA A 283 -10.48 17.44 -7.93
C ALA A 283 -10.69 16.53 -6.71
N ARG A 284 -11.68 15.63 -6.76
CA ARG A 284 -11.98 14.70 -5.64
C ARG A 284 -10.80 13.81 -5.24
N TYR A 285 -9.88 13.50 -6.16
CA TYR A 285 -8.74 12.62 -5.86
C TYR A 285 -7.65 13.33 -5.06
N ALA A 286 -7.67 14.66 -4.99
CA ALA A 286 -6.84 15.42 -4.06
C ALA A 286 -7.07 14.98 -2.60
N ARG A 287 -8.32 14.65 -2.23
CA ARG A 287 -8.65 14.15 -0.90
C ARG A 287 -8.01 12.80 -0.60
N THR A 288 -7.92 11.90 -1.58
CA THR A 288 -7.23 10.62 -1.42
C THR A 288 -5.74 10.84 -1.14
N PHE A 289 -5.12 11.77 -1.87
CA PHE A 289 -3.73 12.15 -1.63
C PHE A 289 -3.56 12.75 -0.22
N GLU A 290 -4.40 13.70 0.18
CA GLU A 290 -4.33 14.37 1.49
C GLU A 290 -4.47 13.40 2.66
N VAL A 291 -5.59 12.67 2.73
CA VAL A 291 -5.91 11.76 3.85
C VAL A 291 -4.85 10.68 4.02
N TRP A 292 -4.30 10.18 2.90
CA TRP A 292 -3.24 9.18 2.97
C TRP A 292 -1.95 9.76 3.60
N HIS A 293 -1.57 11.00 3.27
CA HIS A 293 -0.39 11.63 3.88
C HIS A 293 -0.60 11.91 5.38
N GLU A 294 -1.82 12.24 5.81
CA GLU A 294 -2.13 12.47 7.23
C GLU A 294 -1.91 11.21 8.09
N GLY A 295 -2.23 10.04 7.56
CA GLY A 295 -2.03 8.73 8.21
C GLY A 295 -0.70 8.04 7.90
N LEU A 296 0.23 8.72 7.22
CA LEU A 296 1.45 8.09 6.70
C LEU A 296 2.39 7.61 7.80
N ARG A 297 2.93 6.40 7.63
CA ARG A 297 3.98 5.79 8.45
C ARG A 297 5.31 5.75 7.69
N ASP A 298 6.41 5.54 8.41
CA ASP A 298 7.73 5.38 7.78
C ASP A 298 7.72 4.19 6.83
N TRP A 299 8.31 4.38 5.64
CA TRP A 299 8.19 3.44 4.54
C TRP A 299 9.33 2.42 4.58
N CYS A 300 8.98 1.13 4.67
CA CYS A 300 9.91 0.02 4.50
C CYS A 300 10.34 -0.10 3.02
N ILE A 301 11.61 0.13 2.73
CA ILE A 301 12.17 0.18 1.37
C ILE A 301 13.00 -1.03 0.99
N SER A 302 13.36 -1.91 1.93
CA SER A 302 14.08 -3.15 1.62
C SER A 302 13.12 -4.28 1.26
N ARG A 303 13.59 -5.17 0.38
CA ARG A 303 12.88 -6.36 -0.11
C ARG A 303 13.87 -7.51 -0.22
N GLN A 304 13.44 -8.69 0.19
CA GLN A 304 14.23 -9.94 0.14
C GLN A 304 14.00 -10.65 -1.21
N LEU A 305 14.05 -9.87 -2.29
CA LEU A 305 13.80 -10.33 -3.64
C LEU A 305 15.09 -10.39 -4.44
N TRP A 306 15.15 -11.29 -5.43
CA TRP A 306 16.31 -11.38 -6.32
C TRP A 306 16.33 -10.29 -7.40
N TRP A 307 15.16 -9.71 -7.71
CA TRP A 307 15.03 -8.67 -8.73
C TRP A 307 14.77 -7.31 -8.10
N GLY A 308 15.72 -6.40 -8.28
CA GLY A 308 15.63 -5.01 -7.84
C GLY A 308 17.02 -4.37 -7.79
N HIS A 309 17.08 -3.10 -7.39
CA HIS A 309 18.36 -2.43 -7.16
C HIS A 309 18.91 -2.86 -5.80
N GLN A 310 20.02 -3.58 -5.77
CA GLN A 310 20.63 -3.99 -4.50
C GLN A 310 21.02 -2.78 -3.67
N ILE A 311 20.68 -2.80 -2.38
CA ILE A 311 20.94 -1.66 -1.48
C ILE A 311 22.47 -1.42 -1.43
N PRO A 312 22.95 -0.17 -1.64
CA PRO A 312 24.37 0.14 -1.67
C PRO A 312 24.92 0.34 -0.25
N VAL A 313 24.66 -0.62 0.64
CA VAL A 313 25.14 -0.61 2.03
C VAL A 313 25.99 -1.86 2.26
N TRP A 314 27.16 -1.69 2.87
CA TRP A 314 28.05 -2.77 3.27
C TRP A 314 28.15 -2.81 4.79
N TRP A 315 27.99 -3.99 5.36
CA TRP A 315 28.11 -4.26 6.78
C TRP A 315 29.53 -4.68 7.15
N ALA A 316 30.03 -4.18 8.27
CA ALA A 316 31.29 -4.61 8.85
C ALA A 316 31.26 -6.11 9.23
N PRO A 317 32.41 -6.79 9.23
CA PRO A 317 32.51 -8.17 9.71
C PRO A 317 32.00 -8.34 11.15
N GLU A 318 31.25 -9.40 11.42
CA GLU A 318 30.76 -9.72 12.77
C GLU A 318 31.90 -9.93 13.77
N GLY A 319 31.76 -9.36 14.98
CA GLY A 319 32.72 -9.55 16.09
C GLY A 319 34.03 -8.77 15.98
N ALA A 320 34.24 -8.00 14.91
CA ALA A 320 35.38 -7.09 14.78
C ALA A 320 35.00 -5.66 15.20
N ALA A 321 35.91 -4.94 15.84
CA ALA A 321 35.81 -3.48 15.91
C ALA A 321 35.79 -2.97 14.45
N ALA A 322 34.72 -2.30 14.04
CA ALA A 322 34.53 -1.82 12.68
C ALA A 322 35.63 -0.82 12.30
N SER A 323 36.75 -1.35 11.82
CA SER A 323 37.87 -0.59 11.34
C SER A 323 37.67 -0.35 9.85
N LEU A 324 37.77 0.91 9.45
CA LEU A 324 37.77 1.26 8.04
C LEU A 324 39.00 0.63 7.37
N PRO A 325 38.91 0.24 6.10
CA PRO A 325 40.06 -0.18 5.32
C PRO A 325 41.21 0.84 5.38
N PRO A 326 42.49 0.39 5.34
CA PRO A 326 43.63 1.29 5.40
C PRO A 326 43.56 2.41 4.35
N GLY A 327 43.79 3.65 4.79
CA GLY A 327 43.76 4.84 3.93
C GLY A 327 42.39 5.50 3.76
N LEU A 328 41.32 4.91 4.32
CA LEU A 328 40.01 5.56 4.40
C LEU A 328 39.81 6.23 5.77
N HIS A 329 39.13 7.37 5.74
CA HIS A 329 38.75 8.14 6.91
C HIS A 329 37.22 8.28 6.98
N SER A 330 36.68 8.48 8.18
CA SER A 330 35.22 8.54 8.40
C SER A 330 34.54 9.75 7.76
N ASP A 331 35.31 10.76 7.35
CA ASP A 331 34.89 11.98 6.66
C ASP A 331 35.06 11.91 5.13
N ASP A 332 35.47 10.76 4.57
CA ASP A 332 35.55 10.56 3.13
C ASP A 332 34.15 10.69 2.50
N GLU A 333 34.00 11.68 1.61
CA GLU A 333 32.72 12.02 1.01
C GLU A 333 32.15 10.92 0.11
N ARG A 334 32.94 9.94 -0.32
CA ARG A 334 32.50 8.87 -1.22
C ARG A 334 31.57 7.86 -0.55
N PHE A 335 31.56 7.80 0.78
CA PHE A 335 30.64 6.95 1.54
C PHE A 335 30.04 7.68 2.75
N SER A 336 29.10 7.03 3.43
CA SER A 336 28.56 7.46 4.71
C SER A 336 28.65 6.34 5.72
N LEU A 337 29.38 6.55 6.81
CA LEU A 337 29.52 5.61 7.91
C LEU A 337 28.38 5.79 8.92
N ARG A 338 27.73 4.69 9.32
CA ARG A 338 26.67 4.67 10.35
C ARG A 338 26.84 3.46 11.26
N GLN A 339 26.51 3.65 12.53
CA GLN A 339 26.41 2.58 13.52
C GLN A 339 24.93 2.38 13.88
N PHE A 340 24.50 1.13 13.89
CA PHE A 340 23.17 0.68 14.27
C PHE A 340 23.32 -0.40 15.33
N ASP A 341 22.91 -0.11 16.57
CA ASP A 341 23.08 -1.00 17.71
C ASP A 341 24.53 -1.53 17.83
N ASP A 342 24.74 -2.82 17.63
CA ASP A 342 26.02 -3.53 17.68
C ASP A 342 26.72 -3.69 16.32
N ARG A 343 26.11 -3.19 15.23
CA ARG A 343 26.62 -3.31 13.86
C ARG A 343 26.99 -1.96 13.26
N VAL A 344 27.99 -1.97 12.39
CA VAL A 344 28.43 -0.79 11.65
C VAL A 344 28.27 -1.04 10.16
N CYS A 345 27.81 -0.03 9.42
CA CYS A 345 27.68 -0.10 7.98
C CYS A 345 28.21 1.15 7.29
N VAL A 346 28.56 1.00 6.02
CA VAL A 346 28.86 2.11 5.11
C VAL A 346 27.90 2.10 3.94
N CYS A 347 27.36 3.27 3.59
CA CYS A 347 26.63 3.46 2.35
C CYS A 347 27.59 4.06 1.32
N ILE A 348 27.94 3.31 0.27
CA ILE A 348 28.83 3.79 -0.80
C ILE A 348 27.98 4.57 -1.80
N ARG A 349 28.33 5.84 -2.07
CA ARG A 349 27.49 6.73 -2.87
C ARG A 349 27.47 6.38 -4.35
N LEU A 350 28.60 5.91 -4.86
CA LEU A 350 28.80 5.57 -6.27
C LEU A 350 29.25 4.12 -6.34
N GLU A 351 28.34 3.21 -6.69
CA GLU A 351 28.67 1.80 -6.89
C GLU A 351 29.71 1.59 -8.01
N GLU A 352 29.77 2.52 -8.97
CA GLU A 352 30.79 2.56 -10.03
C GLU A 352 32.21 2.86 -9.51
N ASP A 353 32.37 3.29 -8.25
CA ASP A 353 33.67 3.36 -7.58
C ASP A 353 34.12 1.93 -7.21
N GLY A 354 34.44 1.14 -8.23
CA GLY A 354 34.82 -0.26 -8.10
C GLY A 354 36.08 -0.46 -7.25
N GLU A 355 36.96 0.55 -7.16
CA GLU A 355 38.11 0.52 -6.26
C GLU A 355 37.66 0.57 -4.80
N LEU A 356 36.77 1.50 -4.44
CA LEU A 356 36.24 1.62 -3.08
C LEU A 356 35.43 0.39 -2.66
N VAL A 357 34.57 -0.12 -3.56
CA VAL A 357 33.83 -1.36 -3.32
C VAL A 357 34.79 -2.52 -3.08
N SER A 358 35.78 -2.72 -3.95
CA SER A 358 36.77 -3.78 -3.80
C SER A 358 37.57 -3.66 -2.51
N LEU A 359 37.88 -2.43 -2.08
CA LEU A 359 38.60 -2.18 -0.83
C LEU A 359 37.79 -2.61 0.39
N PHE A 360 36.52 -2.24 0.48
CA PHE A 360 35.64 -2.69 1.57
C PHE A 360 35.44 -4.21 1.56
N GLU A 361 35.17 -4.80 0.39
CA GLU A 361 34.93 -6.25 0.27
C GLU A 361 36.18 -7.07 0.59
N SER A 362 37.37 -6.62 0.17
CA SER A 362 38.64 -7.25 0.54
C SER A 362 38.95 -7.18 2.03
N ALA A 363 38.43 -6.15 2.73
CA ALA A 363 38.49 -6.02 4.18
C ALA A 363 37.40 -6.84 4.90
N GLY A 364 36.63 -7.64 4.16
CA GLY A 364 35.61 -8.55 4.71
C GLY A 364 34.24 -7.92 4.92
N TRP A 365 34.03 -6.67 4.52
CA TRP A 365 32.71 -6.05 4.55
C TRP A 365 31.81 -6.71 3.52
N ARG A 366 30.53 -6.90 3.85
CA ARG A 366 29.57 -7.59 2.97
C ARG A 366 28.42 -6.68 2.61
N ARG A 367 28.11 -6.58 1.32
CA ARG A 367 26.94 -5.82 0.85
C ARG A 367 25.67 -6.45 1.40
N ASP A 368 24.73 -5.60 1.77
CA ASP A 368 23.38 -5.96 2.15
C ASP A 368 22.72 -6.76 1.00
N PRO A 369 22.19 -7.97 1.26
CA PRO A 369 21.59 -8.79 0.20
C PRO A 369 20.24 -8.25 -0.28
N ASP A 370 19.62 -7.33 0.46
CA ASP A 370 18.31 -6.80 0.12
C ASP A 370 18.36 -5.89 -1.11
N VAL A 371 17.23 -5.86 -1.81
CA VAL A 371 16.98 -4.93 -2.91
C VAL A 371 16.00 -3.84 -2.50
N LEU A 372 16.04 -2.70 -3.19
CA LEU A 372 15.10 -1.62 -3.01
C LEU A 372 13.73 -1.98 -3.58
N ASP A 373 12.69 -1.53 -2.87
CA ASP A 373 11.30 -1.50 -3.34
C ASP A 373 11.21 -0.88 -4.75
N THR A 374 10.42 -1.49 -5.63
CA THR A 374 10.17 -0.97 -6.98
C THR A 374 9.56 0.44 -6.93
N TRP A 375 8.78 0.77 -5.90
CA TRP A 375 8.23 2.11 -5.72
C TRP A 375 9.31 3.16 -5.37
N PHE A 376 10.45 2.72 -4.83
CA PHE A 376 11.61 3.58 -4.58
C PHE A 376 12.23 4.05 -5.89
N SER A 377 12.43 3.15 -6.86
CA SER A 377 12.98 3.54 -8.16
C SER A 377 11.95 4.25 -9.03
N SER A 378 10.68 3.85 -9.03
CA SER A 378 9.64 4.51 -9.83
C SER A 378 9.28 5.90 -9.31
N GLY A 379 9.41 6.14 -7.99
CA GLY A 379 9.29 7.48 -7.40
C GLY A 379 10.34 8.47 -7.91
N LEU A 380 11.46 7.98 -8.44
CA LEU A 380 12.51 8.81 -9.05
C LEU A 380 12.28 9.10 -10.55
N TRP A 381 11.17 8.63 -11.13
CA TRP A 381 10.87 8.78 -12.56
C TRP A 381 11.00 10.21 -13.12
N PRO A 382 10.51 11.27 -12.44
CA PRO A 382 10.62 12.66 -12.94
C PRO A 382 12.04 13.22 -12.93
N LEU A 383 12.97 12.50 -12.29
CA LEU A 383 14.37 12.87 -12.14
C LEU A 383 15.23 12.02 -13.08
N ASN A 384 15.16 10.69 -12.96
CA ASN A 384 16.07 9.76 -13.62
C ASN A 384 15.93 9.78 -15.16
N THR A 385 14.72 9.98 -15.68
CA THR A 385 14.46 10.10 -17.14
C THR A 385 15.07 11.36 -17.74
N MET A 386 15.39 12.34 -16.90
CA MET A 386 16.02 13.61 -17.30
C MET A 386 17.50 13.65 -16.95
N GLY A 387 18.11 12.48 -16.70
CA GLY A 387 19.54 12.36 -16.45
C GLY A 387 19.96 12.65 -15.00
N TRP A 388 19.05 12.91 -14.08
CA TRP A 388 19.43 13.02 -12.66
C TRP A 388 19.88 11.64 -12.11
N PRO A 389 20.90 11.58 -11.23
CA PRO A 389 21.72 12.70 -10.74
C PRO A 389 22.92 13.02 -11.62
N ARG A 390 23.18 12.23 -12.67
CA ARG A 390 24.38 12.30 -13.52
C ARG A 390 23.98 12.45 -14.99
N PRO A 391 23.74 13.68 -15.47
CA PRO A 391 23.28 13.88 -16.83
C PRO A 391 24.35 13.44 -17.82
N GLY A 392 23.95 12.60 -18.77
CA GLY A 392 24.78 12.21 -19.91
C GLY A 392 24.67 13.24 -21.04
N ALA A 393 25.39 13.02 -22.14
CA ALA A 393 25.36 13.92 -23.29
C ALA A 393 23.95 14.15 -23.87
N GLU A 394 23.09 13.13 -23.84
CA GLU A 394 21.71 13.19 -24.36
C GLU A 394 20.70 13.79 -23.36
N THR A 395 21.04 13.81 -22.07
CA THR A 395 20.11 14.23 -20.99
C THR A 395 20.52 15.54 -20.32
N ALA A 396 21.65 16.11 -20.68
CA ALA A 396 22.12 17.40 -20.20
C ALA A 396 21.09 18.51 -20.46
N GLY A 397 20.70 19.24 -19.40
CA GLY A 397 19.74 20.35 -19.48
C GLY A 397 18.27 19.94 -19.50
N LEU A 398 17.94 18.65 -19.67
CA LEU A 398 16.55 18.19 -19.73
C LEU A 398 15.82 18.45 -18.41
N LEU A 399 16.49 18.20 -17.29
CA LEU A 399 15.92 18.39 -15.97
C LEU A 399 15.57 19.85 -15.73
N GLU A 400 16.43 20.79 -16.12
CA GLU A 400 16.19 22.22 -16.02
C GLU A 400 15.05 22.68 -16.92
N ALA A 401 14.99 22.14 -18.14
CA ALA A 401 14.02 22.54 -19.16
C ALA A 401 12.61 21.99 -18.93
N PHE A 402 12.49 20.76 -18.41
CA PHE A 402 11.23 20.01 -18.44
C PHE A 402 10.71 19.54 -17.07
N ASN A 403 11.37 19.90 -15.96
CA ASN A 403 10.87 19.68 -14.60
C ASN A 403 10.49 21.04 -13.95
N PRO A 404 9.26 21.24 -13.45
CA PRO A 404 8.12 20.33 -13.51
C PRO A 404 7.62 20.06 -14.93
N THR A 405 7.12 18.86 -15.19
CA THR A 405 6.30 18.60 -16.38
C THR A 405 4.92 19.23 -16.23
N SER A 406 4.17 19.39 -17.32
CA SER A 406 2.83 20.00 -17.25
C SER A 406 1.83 19.09 -16.53
N ALA A 407 1.76 17.81 -16.92
CA ALA A 407 0.75 16.89 -16.42
C ALA A 407 1.26 15.45 -16.31
N LEU A 408 0.79 14.74 -15.28
CA LEU A 408 0.91 13.29 -15.12
C LEU A 408 -0.44 12.63 -15.35
N PHE A 409 -0.50 11.63 -16.24
CA PHE A 409 -1.69 10.83 -16.50
C PHE A 409 -1.53 9.46 -15.86
N THR A 410 -2.46 9.09 -14.96
CA THR A 410 -2.35 7.84 -14.21
C THR A 410 -3.69 7.36 -13.67
N ALA A 411 -3.69 6.24 -12.96
CA ALA A 411 -4.85 5.64 -12.32
C ALA A 411 -4.89 5.96 -10.81
N ARG A 412 -6.08 5.92 -10.21
CA ARG A 412 -6.28 6.29 -8.79
C ARG A 412 -5.57 5.33 -7.82
N GLU A 413 -5.37 4.09 -8.24
CA GLU A 413 -4.80 3.01 -7.43
C GLU A 413 -3.34 3.26 -7.07
N ILE A 414 -2.63 4.11 -7.82
CA ILE A 414 -1.21 4.40 -7.61
C ILE A 414 -0.94 5.86 -7.24
N ILE A 415 -1.96 6.58 -6.75
CA ILE A 415 -1.79 7.92 -6.16
C ILE A 415 -0.81 7.85 -4.97
N THR A 416 -1.00 6.87 -4.09
CA THR A 416 -0.21 6.73 -2.86
C THR A 416 1.16 6.13 -3.14
N LEU A 417 1.21 5.12 -4.02
CA LEU A 417 2.42 4.37 -4.36
C LEU A 417 3.37 5.11 -5.32
N TRP A 418 2.85 5.95 -6.22
CA TRP A 418 3.66 6.57 -7.27
C TRP A 418 3.58 8.10 -7.26
N VAL A 419 2.38 8.70 -7.36
CA VAL A 419 2.23 10.16 -7.42
C VAL A 419 2.83 10.83 -6.18
N SER A 420 2.47 10.35 -4.98
CA SER A 420 3.02 10.84 -3.72
C SER A 420 4.54 10.67 -3.64
N ARG A 421 5.07 9.50 -3.99
CA ARG A 421 6.52 9.23 -3.96
C ARG A 421 7.28 10.18 -4.88
N MET A 422 6.77 10.42 -6.10
CA MET A 422 7.34 11.39 -7.04
C MET A 422 7.33 12.82 -6.48
N VAL A 423 6.23 13.27 -5.88
CA VAL A 423 6.15 14.61 -5.29
C VAL A 423 7.13 14.75 -4.13
N MET A 424 7.15 13.80 -3.20
CA MET A 424 8.07 13.82 -2.06
C MET A 424 9.53 13.82 -2.52
N PHE A 425 9.91 12.90 -3.40
CA PHE A 425 11.30 12.76 -3.86
C PHE A 425 11.78 13.93 -4.70
N ASN A 426 10.97 14.42 -5.65
CA ASN A 426 11.36 15.55 -6.49
C ASN A 426 11.59 16.82 -5.65
N ARG A 427 10.70 17.09 -4.70
CA ARG A 427 10.83 18.24 -3.80
C ARG A 427 12.01 18.09 -2.84
N TYR A 428 12.27 16.88 -2.36
CA TYR A 428 13.39 16.63 -1.44
C TYR A 428 14.75 16.70 -2.14
N PHE A 429 14.92 16.00 -3.27
CA PHE A 429 16.22 15.91 -3.95
C PHE A 429 16.60 17.14 -4.76
N LEU A 430 15.63 17.96 -5.18
CA LEU A 430 15.88 19.25 -5.84
C LEU A 430 15.87 20.43 -4.85
N SER A 431 15.84 20.14 -3.54
CA SER A 431 16.00 21.15 -2.51
C SER A 431 17.44 21.72 -2.53
N PRO A 432 17.62 23.04 -2.43
CA PRO A 432 18.95 23.65 -2.41
C PRO A 432 19.70 23.43 -1.08
N ASP A 433 19.00 23.02 -0.01
CA ASP A 433 19.50 22.99 1.37
C ASP A 433 19.20 21.65 2.08
N GLY A 434 19.12 20.55 1.31
CA GLY A 434 18.99 19.20 1.89
C GLY A 434 17.59 18.87 2.42
N GLY A 435 16.57 19.54 1.87
CA GLY A 435 15.15 19.28 2.11
C GLY A 435 14.45 20.35 2.96
N GLU A 436 15.17 21.27 3.58
CA GLU A 436 14.60 22.30 4.48
C GLU A 436 13.68 23.25 3.69
N THR A 437 14.15 23.72 2.54
CA THR A 437 13.41 24.43 1.52
C THR A 437 13.00 23.45 0.43
N PRO A 438 11.70 23.12 0.28
CA PRO A 438 11.24 22.21 -0.75
C PRO A 438 11.65 22.69 -2.15
N GLY A 439 12.21 21.80 -2.95
CA GLY A 439 12.45 22.03 -4.37
C GLY A 439 11.15 22.09 -5.18
N ARG A 440 11.28 22.21 -6.50
CA ARG A 440 10.15 22.31 -7.44
C ARG A 440 9.31 21.04 -7.52
N LEU A 441 8.10 21.16 -8.06
CA LEU A 441 7.23 20.00 -8.31
C LEU A 441 7.77 19.08 -9.42
N PRO A 442 7.39 17.79 -9.42
CA PRO A 442 7.63 16.92 -10.58
C PRO A 442 6.67 17.21 -11.74
N PHE A 443 5.44 17.61 -11.44
CA PHE A 443 4.36 17.94 -12.37
C PHE A 443 3.37 18.90 -11.71
N ARG A 444 2.64 19.69 -12.49
CA ARG A 444 1.60 20.60 -11.98
C ARG A 444 0.22 19.95 -11.92
N ASP A 445 -0.18 19.29 -13.00
CA ASP A 445 -1.47 18.58 -13.06
C ASP A 445 -1.31 17.07 -12.87
N VAL A 446 -2.24 16.46 -12.13
CA VAL A 446 -2.38 15.00 -12.00
C VAL A 446 -3.75 14.60 -12.54
N PHE A 447 -3.77 14.08 -13.76
CA PHE A 447 -4.97 13.54 -14.39
C PHE A 447 -5.16 12.07 -14.01
N ILE A 448 -6.27 11.79 -13.32
CA ILE A 448 -6.68 10.46 -12.91
C ILE A 448 -7.76 9.96 -13.85
N HIS A 449 -7.41 9.01 -14.71
CA HIS A 449 -8.34 8.44 -15.67
C HIS A 449 -9.29 7.42 -15.00
N ALA A 450 -10.48 7.26 -15.58
CA ALA A 450 -11.41 6.20 -15.20
C ALA A 450 -10.80 4.82 -15.48
N MET A 451 -11.13 3.82 -14.65
CA MET A 451 -10.73 2.44 -14.90
C MET A 451 -11.74 1.74 -15.81
N ILE A 452 -11.24 0.97 -16.78
CA ILE A 452 -12.09 0.15 -17.64
C ILE A 452 -12.35 -1.19 -16.94
N GLN A 453 -13.62 -1.50 -16.78
CA GLN A 453 -14.14 -2.74 -16.19
C GLN A 453 -14.83 -3.58 -17.26
N ASP A 454 -14.99 -4.87 -17.03
CA ASP A 454 -15.82 -5.70 -17.91
C ASP A 454 -17.32 -5.32 -17.84
N GLY A 455 -18.14 -5.98 -18.65
CA GLY A 455 -19.58 -5.72 -18.70
C GLY A 455 -20.31 -5.91 -17.36
N GLU A 456 -19.77 -6.75 -16.47
CA GLU A 456 -20.30 -7.02 -15.13
C GLU A 456 -19.78 -6.03 -14.07
N GLY A 457 -18.85 -5.15 -14.43
CA GLY A 457 -18.21 -4.20 -13.51
C GLY A 457 -17.02 -4.77 -12.74
N ARG A 458 -16.47 -5.92 -13.16
CA ARG A 458 -15.25 -6.47 -12.57
C ARG A 458 -14.02 -5.84 -13.20
N LYS A 459 -12.96 -5.70 -12.41
CA LYS A 459 -11.65 -5.30 -12.94
C LYS A 459 -11.20 -6.30 -14.01
N MET A 460 -10.70 -5.78 -15.14
CA MET A 460 -10.14 -6.63 -16.19
C MET A 460 -8.81 -7.23 -15.74
N SER A 461 -8.63 -8.53 -15.90
CA SER A 461 -7.37 -9.22 -15.62
C SER A 461 -7.14 -10.39 -16.58
N LYS A 462 -5.87 -10.76 -16.75
CA LYS A 462 -5.48 -11.93 -17.56
C LYS A 462 -6.03 -13.24 -16.95
N SER A 463 -6.03 -13.35 -15.63
CA SER A 463 -6.48 -14.56 -14.93
C SER A 463 -7.99 -14.80 -15.07
N LEU A 464 -8.78 -13.73 -15.13
CA LEU A 464 -10.24 -13.82 -15.35
C LEU A 464 -10.61 -13.99 -16.82
N GLY A 465 -9.66 -13.79 -17.75
CA GLY A 465 -9.93 -13.84 -19.19
C GLY A 465 -10.97 -12.82 -19.67
N ASN A 466 -11.28 -11.82 -18.85
CA ASN A 466 -12.31 -10.80 -19.07
C ASN A 466 -11.74 -9.49 -19.63
N GLY A 467 -10.48 -9.52 -20.08
CA GLY A 467 -9.83 -8.40 -20.74
C GLY A 467 -9.96 -8.45 -22.26
N VAL A 468 -9.81 -7.30 -22.89
CA VAL A 468 -9.69 -7.16 -24.35
C VAL A 468 -8.24 -6.75 -24.65
N ASP A 469 -7.59 -7.44 -25.57
CA ASP A 469 -6.24 -7.05 -26.02
C ASP A 469 -6.35 -5.83 -26.94
N PRO A 470 -5.65 -4.71 -26.65
CA PRO A 470 -5.66 -3.54 -27.52
C PRO A 470 -5.25 -3.85 -28.96
N LEU A 471 -4.33 -4.80 -29.18
CA LEU A 471 -3.90 -5.19 -30.53
C LEU A 471 -5.02 -5.88 -31.32
N ASP A 472 -5.89 -6.62 -30.64
CA ASP A 472 -7.04 -7.26 -31.27
C ASP A 472 -8.08 -6.22 -31.71
N ILE A 473 -8.27 -5.16 -30.93
CA ILE A 473 -9.13 -4.03 -31.31
C ILE A 473 -8.52 -3.23 -32.46
N ILE A 474 -7.22 -2.97 -32.44
CA ILE A 474 -6.53 -2.29 -33.55
C ILE A 474 -6.70 -3.09 -34.84
N ALA A 475 -6.54 -4.41 -34.79
CA ALA A 475 -6.69 -5.27 -35.96
C ALA A 475 -8.13 -5.29 -36.51
N SER A 476 -9.14 -5.29 -35.63
CA SER A 476 -10.56 -5.42 -36.02
C SER A 476 -11.24 -4.10 -36.35
N HIS A 477 -10.89 -3.01 -35.66
CA HIS A 477 -11.58 -1.71 -35.75
C HIS A 477 -10.66 -0.55 -36.18
N GLY A 478 -9.34 -0.71 -36.05
CA GLY A 478 -8.34 0.33 -36.32
C GLY A 478 -7.90 1.11 -35.07
N CYS A 479 -6.70 1.69 -35.15
CA CYS A 479 -6.11 2.46 -34.05
C CYS A 479 -6.94 3.71 -33.69
N ASP A 480 -7.41 4.45 -34.69
CA ASP A 480 -8.19 5.67 -34.47
C ASP A 480 -9.55 5.38 -33.83
N ALA A 481 -10.21 4.28 -34.24
CA ALA A 481 -11.46 3.84 -33.64
C ALA A 481 -11.28 3.53 -32.15
N MET A 482 -10.21 2.80 -31.80
CA MET A 482 -9.88 2.50 -30.41
C MET A 482 -9.62 3.79 -29.62
N ARG A 483 -8.76 4.68 -30.13
CA ARG A 483 -8.38 5.93 -29.44
C ARG A 483 -9.58 6.86 -29.24
N PHE A 484 -10.43 6.99 -30.25
CA PHE A 484 -11.65 7.81 -30.17
C PHE A 484 -12.58 7.30 -29.07
N VAL A 485 -12.83 5.99 -29.01
CA VAL A 485 -13.70 5.38 -28.01
C VAL A 485 -13.09 5.45 -26.61
N LEU A 486 -11.79 5.24 -26.46
CA LEU A 486 -11.11 5.41 -25.18
C LEU A 486 -11.19 6.86 -24.68
N GLY A 487 -10.97 7.86 -25.54
CA GLY A 487 -11.16 9.27 -25.20
C GLY A 487 -12.60 9.63 -24.87
N GLN A 488 -13.58 9.00 -25.55
CA GLN A 488 -14.99 9.15 -25.21
C GLN A 488 -15.32 8.57 -23.82
N MET A 489 -14.63 7.49 -23.42
CA MET A 489 -14.82 6.79 -22.15
C MET A 489 -14.10 7.44 -20.95
N THR A 490 -13.20 8.41 -21.16
CA THR A 490 -12.57 9.14 -20.04
C THR A 490 -13.52 10.17 -19.44
N THR A 491 -14.50 9.69 -18.69
CA THR A 491 -15.45 10.53 -17.93
C THR A 491 -14.85 10.93 -16.58
N GLN A 492 -15.27 12.08 -16.05
CA GLN A 492 -14.75 12.59 -14.76
C GLN A 492 -15.39 11.93 -13.52
N THR A 493 -16.43 11.10 -13.69
CA THR A 493 -17.29 10.71 -12.57
C THR A 493 -17.22 9.23 -12.20
N GLN A 494 -17.08 8.29 -13.15
CA GLN A 494 -17.16 6.85 -12.85
C GLN A 494 -16.21 6.00 -13.68
N ASP A 495 -15.88 4.82 -13.14
CA ASP A 495 -15.29 3.73 -13.91
C ASP A 495 -16.23 3.32 -15.04
N VAL A 496 -15.65 2.83 -16.13
CA VAL A 496 -16.41 2.55 -17.34
C VAL A 496 -16.49 1.06 -17.59
N ARG A 497 -17.71 0.54 -17.64
CA ARG A 497 -17.98 -0.83 -18.06
C ARG A 497 -17.89 -0.96 -19.56
N MET A 498 -17.10 -1.92 -20.02
CA MET A 498 -16.96 -2.29 -21.41
C MET A 498 -17.41 -3.74 -21.57
N PRO A 499 -18.58 -4.00 -22.21
CA PRO A 499 -19.00 -5.35 -22.53
C PRO A 499 -17.91 -6.07 -23.32
N VAL A 500 -17.55 -7.27 -22.88
CA VAL A 500 -16.56 -8.11 -23.55
C VAL A 500 -17.31 -9.25 -24.21
N GLU A 501 -17.13 -9.37 -25.51
CA GLU A 501 -17.72 -10.41 -26.33
C GLU A 501 -16.61 -11.21 -26.99
N ARG A 502 -16.88 -12.48 -27.29
CA ARG A 502 -15.93 -13.31 -28.02
C ARG A 502 -16.29 -13.31 -29.49
N ASP A 503 -15.38 -12.82 -30.30
CA ASP A 503 -15.52 -12.81 -31.75
C ASP A 503 -15.58 -14.26 -32.27
N ALA A 504 -16.64 -14.58 -33.02
CA ALA A 504 -16.92 -15.94 -33.45
C ALA A 504 -15.92 -16.46 -34.51
N GLU A 505 -15.30 -15.57 -35.28
CA GLU A 505 -14.41 -15.93 -36.39
C GLU A 505 -12.96 -16.09 -35.90
N THR A 506 -12.50 -15.15 -35.07
CA THR A 506 -11.12 -15.09 -34.59
C THR A 506 -10.93 -15.76 -33.23
N GLY A 507 -12.03 -15.99 -32.49
CA GLY A 507 -12.01 -16.53 -31.13
C GLY A 507 -11.42 -15.57 -30.09
N ARG A 508 -11.16 -14.32 -30.45
CA ARG A 508 -10.55 -13.27 -29.61
C ARG A 508 -11.61 -12.45 -28.89
N ASN A 509 -11.23 -11.81 -27.80
CA ASN A 509 -12.12 -10.91 -27.07
C ASN A 509 -12.21 -9.56 -27.79
N THR A 510 -13.41 -9.03 -27.93
CA THR A 510 -13.73 -7.73 -28.55
C THR A 510 -14.79 -7.00 -27.72
N SER A 511 -15.16 -5.79 -28.14
CA SER A 511 -16.28 -5.06 -27.55
C SER A 511 -17.07 -4.31 -28.61
N PRO A 512 -18.42 -4.38 -28.59
CA PRO A 512 -19.27 -3.59 -29.50
C PRO A 512 -19.14 -2.08 -29.28
N ARG A 513 -18.51 -1.63 -28.18
CA ARG A 513 -18.21 -0.21 -27.97
C ARG A 513 -17.28 0.35 -29.04
N PHE A 514 -16.40 -0.46 -29.61
CA PHE A 514 -15.47 -0.01 -30.64
C PHE A 514 -16.12 0.19 -32.01
N ASP A 515 -17.33 -0.32 -32.23
CA ASP A 515 -18.10 -0.08 -33.45
C ASP A 515 -18.39 1.40 -33.66
N ILE A 516 -18.66 2.14 -32.59
CA ILE A 516 -18.91 3.59 -32.64
C ILE A 516 -17.70 4.31 -33.23
N GLY A 517 -16.49 3.98 -32.75
CA GLY A 517 -15.25 4.55 -33.25
C GLY A 517 -15.00 4.22 -34.72
N ARG A 518 -15.17 2.94 -35.10
CA ARG A 518 -15.01 2.51 -36.51
C ARG A 518 -15.99 3.24 -37.43
N ASN A 519 -17.25 3.35 -37.03
CA ASN A 519 -18.29 4.00 -37.81
C ASN A 519 -18.00 5.51 -37.94
N PHE A 520 -17.56 6.16 -36.87
CA PHE A 520 -17.12 7.57 -36.88
C PHE A 520 -15.97 7.80 -37.85
N CYS A 521 -14.90 7.00 -37.75
CA CYS A 521 -13.77 7.08 -38.68
C CYS A 521 -14.18 6.84 -40.13
N THR A 522 -15.11 5.90 -40.36
CA THR A 522 -15.65 5.62 -41.70
C THR A 522 -16.45 6.80 -42.24
N LYS A 523 -17.29 7.44 -41.41
CA LYS A 523 -18.05 8.64 -41.78
C LYS A 523 -17.12 9.81 -42.11
N LEU A 524 -16.08 10.04 -41.29
CA LEU A 524 -15.05 11.04 -41.56
C LEU A 524 -14.36 10.80 -42.89
N TRP A 525 -13.92 9.57 -43.15
CA TRP A 525 -13.31 9.20 -44.41
C TRP A 525 -14.22 9.50 -45.60
N ASN A 526 -15.52 9.16 -45.49
CA ASN A 526 -16.49 9.37 -46.58
C ASN A 526 -16.70 10.85 -46.86
N ALA A 527 -16.83 11.66 -45.80
CA ALA A 527 -16.97 13.10 -45.90
C ALA A 527 -15.74 13.75 -46.56
N THR A 528 -14.53 13.37 -46.11
CA THR A 528 -13.28 13.86 -46.69
C THR A 528 -13.12 13.44 -48.15
N ARG A 529 -13.39 12.17 -48.49
CA ARG A 529 -13.35 11.71 -49.88
C ARG A 529 -14.31 12.50 -50.76
N PHE A 530 -15.55 12.72 -50.30
CA PHE A 530 -16.54 13.50 -51.05
C PHE A 530 -16.07 14.94 -51.29
N ALA A 531 -15.53 15.60 -50.26
CA ALA A 531 -14.96 16.93 -50.37
C ALA A 531 -13.78 16.98 -51.35
N MET A 532 -12.83 16.04 -51.25
CA MET A 532 -11.68 15.96 -52.14
C MET A 532 -12.09 15.75 -53.60
N MET A 533 -13.01 14.81 -53.87
CA MET A 533 -13.51 14.58 -55.22
C MET A 533 -14.18 15.83 -55.82
N THR A 534 -14.86 16.62 -54.98
CA THR A 534 -15.50 17.88 -55.40
C THR A 534 -14.45 18.96 -55.69
N LEU A 535 -13.43 19.07 -54.84
CA LEU A 535 -12.32 20.02 -55.01
C LEU A 535 -11.48 19.70 -56.25
N ASP A 536 -11.24 18.43 -56.56
CA ASP A 536 -10.51 18.00 -57.76
C ASP A 536 -11.24 18.38 -59.06
N GLN A 537 -12.57 18.47 -59.02
CA GLN A 537 -13.41 18.92 -60.14
C GLN A 537 -13.59 20.44 -60.17
N SER A 538 -13.19 21.15 -59.11
CA SER A 538 -13.33 22.59 -59.01
C SER A 538 -12.27 23.31 -59.84
N GLU A 539 -12.67 24.41 -60.50
CA GLU A 539 -11.73 25.32 -61.16
C GLU A 539 -10.93 26.15 -60.13
N THR A 540 -11.40 26.20 -58.88
CA THR A 540 -10.78 26.93 -57.77
C THR A 540 -9.53 26.20 -57.29
N LYS A 541 -8.35 26.79 -57.53
CA LYS A 541 -7.06 26.23 -57.12
C LYS A 541 -6.62 26.66 -55.71
N PRO A 542 -5.70 25.92 -55.06
CA PRO A 542 -5.10 26.34 -53.78
C PRO A 542 -4.54 27.76 -53.87
N GLY A 543 -4.82 28.59 -52.86
CA GLY A 543 -4.40 30.00 -52.82
C GLY A 543 -5.41 31.00 -53.39
N HIS A 544 -6.58 30.55 -53.83
CA HIS A 544 -7.69 31.45 -54.13
C HIS A 544 -8.27 32.06 -52.83
N ASN A 545 -8.40 33.39 -52.78
CA ASN A 545 -9.00 34.07 -51.63
C ASN A 545 -10.52 33.88 -51.66
N VAL A 546 -11.08 33.35 -50.58
CA VAL A 546 -12.52 33.26 -50.39
C VAL A 546 -13.05 34.65 -50.03
N ASP A 547 -13.99 35.17 -50.83
CA ASP A 547 -14.74 36.39 -50.49
C ASP A 547 -15.84 36.04 -49.48
N PHE A 548 -15.57 36.28 -48.20
CA PHE A 548 -16.50 36.01 -47.11
C PHE A 548 -17.82 36.78 -47.22
N THR A 549 -17.90 37.83 -48.04
CA THR A 549 -19.16 38.58 -48.26
C THR A 549 -20.14 37.86 -49.19
N GLN A 550 -19.68 36.85 -49.94
CA GLN A 550 -20.48 36.10 -50.90
C GLN A 550 -20.91 34.72 -50.40
N LEU A 551 -20.63 34.40 -49.13
CA LEU A 551 -21.00 33.12 -48.53
C LEU A 551 -22.52 32.96 -48.45
N THR A 552 -23.01 31.76 -48.78
CA THR A 552 -24.42 31.42 -48.58
C THR A 552 -24.75 31.35 -47.09
N VAL A 553 -26.04 31.37 -46.75
CA VAL A 553 -26.48 31.19 -45.36
C VAL A 553 -26.00 29.85 -44.78
N VAL A 554 -25.92 28.81 -45.62
CA VAL A 554 -25.43 27.48 -45.21
C VAL A 554 -23.93 27.53 -44.90
N ASP A 555 -23.13 28.19 -45.75
CA ASP A 555 -21.69 28.36 -45.51
C ASP A 555 -21.43 29.16 -44.23
N GLN A 556 -22.15 30.27 -44.03
CA GLN A 556 -22.05 31.10 -42.83
C GLN A 556 -22.47 30.32 -41.57
N TRP A 557 -23.53 29.52 -41.67
CA TRP A 557 -23.98 28.66 -40.58
C TRP A 557 -22.91 27.63 -40.23
N MET A 558 -22.36 26.89 -41.19
CA MET A 558 -21.36 25.86 -40.93
C MET A 558 -20.06 26.45 -40.35
N LEU A 559 -19.62 27.62 -40.84
CA LEU A 559 -18.47 28.33 -40.26
C LEU A 559 -18.74 28.78 -38.82
N SER A 560 -19.95 29.23 -38.51
CA SER A 560 -20.35 29.58 -37.15
C SER A 560 -20.36 28.35 -36.22
N ARG A 561 -20.87 27.20 -36.70
CA ARG A 561 -20.82 25.92 -35.97
C ARG A 561 -19.38 25.48 -35.71
N LEU A 562 -18.51 25.58 -36.72
CA LEU A 562 -17.09 25.27 -36.60
C LEU A 562 -16.40 26.17 -35.57
N ALA A 563 -16.64 27.49 -35.61
CA ALA A 563 -16.05 28.43 -34.66
C ALA A 563 -16.47 28.11 -33.22
N GLY A 564 -17.76 27.85 -32.97
CA GLY A 564 -18.25 27.47 -31.64
C GLY A 564 -17.71 26.11 -31.18
N ALA A 565 -17.56 25.15 -32.09
CA ALA A 565 -16.95 23.86 -31.77
C ALA A 565 -15.47 24.00 -31.41
N ILE A 566 -14.71 24.83 -32.12
CA ILE A 566 -13.29 25.11 -31.80
C ILE A 566 -13.16 25.69 -30.39
N GLU A 567 -13.97 26.69 -30.04
CA GLU A 567 -13.97 27.30 -28.70
C GLU A 567 -14.27 26.25 -27.62
N THR A 568 -15.32 25.46 -27.82
CA THR A 568 -15.75 24.45 -26.83
C THR A 568 -14.75 23.29 -26.71
N VAL A 569 -14.16 22.85 -27.83
CA VAL A 569 -13.12 21.82 -27.85
C VAL A 569 -11.87 22.29 -27.11
N ASN A 570 -11.41 23.52 -27.35
CA ASN A 570 -10.24 24.06 -26.66
C ASN A 570 -10.48 24.12 -25.15
N ALA A 571 -11.65 24.63 -24.73
CA ALA A 571 -12.03 24.67 -23.31
C ALA A 571 -12.10 23.27 -22.67
N ALA A 572 -12.62 22.27 -23.40
CA ALA A 572 -12.67 20.88 -22.92
C ALA A 572 -11.26 20.30 -22.76
N LEU A 573 -10.36 20.51 -23.73
CA LEU A 573 -8.99 20.02 -23.66
C LEU A 573 -8.19 20.69 -22.54
N GLU A 574 -8.35 22.00 -22.33
CA GLU A 574 -7.74 22.74 -21.21
C GLU A 574 -8.17 22.20 -19.83
N ARG A 575 -9.36 21.60 -19.74
CA ARG A 575 -9.91 21.01 -18.51
C ARG A 575 -9.77 19.49 -18.43
N TYR A 576 -9.03 18.90 -19.35
CA TYR A 576 -8.87 17.44 -19.48
C TYR A 576 -10.21 16.68 -19.64
N GLU A 577 -11.21 17.31 -20.25
CA GLU A 577 -12.55 16.77 -20.51
C GLU A 577 -12.61 16.04 -21.87
N PHE A 578 -11.78 14.99 -22.04
CA PHE A 578 -11.65 14.29 -23.32
C PHE A 578 -12.95 13.61 -23.81
N SER A 579 -13.85 13.24 -22.90
CA SER A 579 -15.17 12.72 -23.26
C SER A 579 -16.04 13.79 -23.93
N ALA A 580 -16.00 15.02 -23.41
CA ALA A 580 -16.69 16.16 -24.01
C ALA A 580 -16.08 16.51 -25.37
N TYR A 581 -14.75 16.52 -25.47
CA TYR A 581 -14.04 16.67 -26.74
C TYR A 581 -14.53 15.66 -27.80
N ALA A 582 -14.54 14.37 -27.48
CA ALA A 582 -14.96 13.32 -28.41
C ALA A 582 -16.42 13.50 -28.86
N GLN A 583 -17.31 13.88 -27.94
CA GLN A 583 -18.71 14.13 -28.23
C GLN A 583 -18.93 15.35 -29.15
N ILE A 584 -18.23 16.46 -28.90
CA ILE A 584 -18.32 17.67 -29.73
C ILE A 584 -17.81 17.38 -31.14
N MET A 585 -16.69 16.66 -31.28
CA MET A 585 -16.17 16.25 -32.58
C MET A 585 -17.14 15.33 -33.33
N TYR A 586 -17.79 14.41 -32.61
CA TYR A 586 -18.84 13.56 -33.18
C TYR A 586 -20.01 14.39 -33.72
N ASP A 587 -20.53 15.30 -32.92
CA ASP A 587 -21.70 16.10 -33.26
C ASP A 587 -21.41 17.06 -34.42
N LEU A 588 -20.25 17.75 -34.41
CA LEU A 588 -19.85 18.66 -35.48
C LEU A 588 -19.72 17.92 -36.82
N LEU A 589 -18.99 16.81 -36.85
CA LEU A 589 -18.76 16.09 -38.10
C LEU A 589 -20.03 15.40 -38.58
N TRP A 590 -20.67 14.64 -37.70
CA TRP A 590 -21.75 13.76 -38.10
C TRP A 590 -23.06 14.53 -38.25
N ARG A 591 -23.50 15.20 -37.18
CA ARG A 591 -24.84 15.79 -37.12
C ARG A 591 -24.91 17.14 -37.82
N ASP A 592 -23.85 17.94 -37.75
CA ASP A 592 -23.84 19.27 -38.37
C ASP A 592 -23.31 19.21 -39.81
N PHE A 593 -22.12 18.65 -40.06
CA PHE A 593 -21.48 18.72 -41.38
C PHE A 593 -21.97 17.68 -42.41
N CYS A 594 -22.30 16.45 -41.98
CA CYS A 594 -22.64 15.39 -42.93
C CYS A 594 -24.14 15.17 -43.14
N ASP A 595 -24.97 15.44 -42.13
CA ASP A 595 -26.40 15.14 -42.15
C ASP A 595 -27.24 16.31 -42.70
N TRP A 596 -26.73 17.54 -42.63
CA TRP A 596 -27.27 18.74 -43.28
C TRP A 596 -26.49 19.05 -44.56
#